data_AF-A0A5C5ZAX8-F1
#
_entry.id   AF-A0A5C5ZAX8-F1
#
_cell.length_a   1.000
_cell.length_b   1.000
_cell.length_c   1.000
_cell.angle_alpha   90.00
_cell.angle_beta   90.00
_cell.angle_gamma   90.00
#
_symmetry.space_group_name_H-M   'P 1'
#
loop_
_entity.id
_entity.type
_entity.pdbx_description
1 polymer ?
#
loop_
_entity_poly.entity_id
_entity_poly.type
_entity_poly.pdbx_seq_one_letter_code
_entity_poly.pdbx_strand_id
1 'polypeptide(L)'
;MSSLAGVFNASATLFTMDFYSALRPGVSQQRLVWIGRVATAVMVLIGLAWIPVIQGGRGLYDYLQGVQAYLAPPIFVVFFLGIFWKRLNGPGCLAALIVGFAMGLFRLGIDTPVKLLEDFSYTEGSFFWIMNNMFFQYYSMLILLVSGIVMVAVSYATREPDYERISGLTFGTITADQKTASRESWSKLDVIASGLVLVAILAAYLYFRG
;
A
#
# COMPACT_ATOMS: atom_id res chain seq x y z
N MET A 1 0.10 -16.49 18.16
CA MET A 1 0.68 -17.32 17.09
C MET A 1 -0.07 -17.24 15.75
N SER A 2 -1.41 -17.09 15.73
CA SER A 2 -2.19 -17.04 14.47
C SER A 2 -1.80 -15.90 13.52
N SER A 3 -1.64 -14.67 14.02
CA SER A 3 -1.34 -13.51 13.16
C SER A 3 0.02 -13.59 12.45
N LEU A 4 1.08 -14.03 13.15
CA LEU A 4 2.42 -14.21 12.56
C LEU A 4 2.41 -15.31 11.49
N ALA A 5 1.77 -16.46 11.78
CA ALA A 5 1.63 -17.53 10.81
C ALA A 5 0.87 -17.09 9.55
N GLY A 6 -0.17 -16.26 9.72
CA GLY A 6 -0.93 -15.68 8.61
C GLY A 6 -0.08 -14.77 7.72
N VAL A 7 0.68 -13.84 8.31
CA VAL A 7 1.54 -12.91 7.55
C VAL A 7 2.64 -13.66 6.79
N PHE A 8 3.29 -14.64 7.42
CA PHE A 8 4.31 -15.45 6.76
C PHE A 8 3.74 -16.31 5.63
N ASN A 9 2.56 -16.90 5.83
CA ASN A 9 1.91 -17.69 4.77
C ASN A 9 1.49 -16.81 3.58
N ALA A 10 0.89 -15.65 3.83
CA ALA A 10 0.52 -14.70 2.78
C ALA A 10 1.76 -14.24 1.99
N SER A 11 2.84 -13.88 2.69
CA SER A 11 4.08 -13.41 2.07
C SER A 11 4.80 -14.53 1.29
N ALA A 12 4.79 -15.75 1.82
CA ALA A 12 5.33 -16.92 1.11
C ALA A 12 4.54 -17.23 -0.16
N THR A 13 3.21 -17.12 -0.11
CA THR A 13 2.33 -17.31 -1.27
C THR A 13 2.54 -16.22 -2.33
N LEU A 14 2.64 -14.95 -1.94
CA LEU A 14 3.01 -13.85 -2.85
C LEU A 14 4.34 -14.17 -3.55
N PHE A 15 5.37 -14.57 -2.80
CA PHE A 15 6.67 -14.91 -3.40
C PHE A 15 6.60 -16.12 -4.34
N THR A 16 5.92 -17.20 -3.94
CA THR A 16 5.88 -18.42 -4.76
C THR A 16 5.01 -18.28 -5.99
N MET A 17 3.82 -17.69 -5.86
CA MET A 17 2.84 -17.60 -6.93
C MET A 17 3.12 -16.43 -7.86
N ASP A 18 3.38 -15.24 -7.32
CA ASP A 18 3.47 -14.03 -8.15
C ASP A 18 4.86 -13.83 -8.74
N PHE A 19 5.92 -14.22 -8.01
CA PHE A 19 7.29 -14.09 -8.50
C PHE A 19 7.84 -15.40 -9.07
N TYR A 20 7.88 -16.46 -8.25
CA TYR A 20 8.59 -17.67 -8.63
C TYR A 20 7.88 -18.45 -9.75
N SER A 21 6.55 -18.60 -9.70
CA SER A 21 5.78 -19.28 -10.75
C SER A 21 5.74 -18.47 -12.05
N ALA A 22 5.78 -17.13 -11.98
CA ALA A 22 5.89 -16.27 -13.15
C ALA A 22 7.26 -16.40 -13.83
N LEU A 23 8.35 -16.51 -13.05
CA LEU A 23 9.71 -16.66 -13.58
C LEU A 23 10.01 -18.09 -14.08
N ARG A 24 9.40 -19.11 -13.46
CA ARG A 24 9.52 -20.52 -13.88
C ARG A 24 8.13 -21.15 -14.10
N PRO A 25 7.57 -21.01 -15.31
CA PRO A 25 6.33 -21.68 -15.67
C PRO A 25 6.47 -23.21 -15.58
N GLY A 26 5.43 -23.89 -15.08
CA GLY A 26 5.36 -25.36 -15.05
C GLY A 26 6.04 -26.05 -13.87
N VAL A 27 6.33 -25.33 -12.78
CA VAL A 27 6.90 -25.93 -11.56
C VAL A 27 5.85 -26.78 -10.82
N SER A 28 6.28 -27.95 -10.31
CA SER A 28 5.41 -28.83 -9.54
C SER A 28 4.96 -28.21 -8.21
N GLN A 29 3.74 -28.56 -7.78
CA GLN A 29 3.17 -28.11 -6.50
C GLN A 29 4.05 -28.41 -5.29
N GLN A 30 4.67 -29.61 -5.25
CA GLN A 30 5.60 -29.99 -4.18
C GLN A 30 6.78 -29.03 -4.07
N ARG A 31 7.31 -28.57 -5.21
CA ARG A 31 8.44 -27.63 -5.25
C ARG A 31 8.02 -26.22 -4.84
N LEU A 32 6.82 -25.78 -5.22
CA LEU A 32 6.25 -24.50 -4.75
C LEU A 32 6.12 -24.47 -3.23
N VAL A 33 5.60 -25.53 -2.62
CA VAL A 33 5.48 -25.63 -1.15
C VAL A 33 6.85 -25.58 -0.48
N TRP A 34 7.84 -26.31 -1.01
CA TRP A 34 9.19 -26.30 -0.45
C TRP A 34 9.82 -24.90 -0.49
N ILE A 35 9.67 -24.20 -1.63
CA ILE A 35 10.16 -22.82 -1.78
C ILE A 35 9.43 -21.86 -0.85
N GLY A 36 8.12 -22.01 -0.66
CA GLY A 36 7.36 -21.22 0.31
C GLY A 36 7.88 -21.37 1.74
N ARG A 37 8.29 -22.59 2.13
CA ARG A 37 8.92 -22.84 3.45
C ARG A 37 10.28 -22.16 3.57
N VAL A 38 11.09 -22.19 2.52
CA VAL A 38 12.39 -21.48 2.47
C VAL A 38 12.18 -19.96 2.55
N ALA A 39 11.24 -19.41 1.78
CA ALA A 39 10.89 -17.99 1.82
C ALA A 39 10.45 -17.57 3.23
N THR A 40 9.63 -18.39 3.90
CA THR A 40 9.22 -18.17 5.29
C THR A 40 10.42 -18.11 6.24
N ALA A 41 11.33 -19.08 6.16
CA ALA A 41 12.52 -19.11 7.01
C ALA A 41 13.40 -17.86 6.80
N VAL A 42 13.60 -17.43 5.55
CA VAL A 42 14.36 -16.22 5.22
C VAL A 42 13.68 -14.97 5.78
N MET A 43 12.36 -14.84 5.63
CA MET A 43 11.61 -13.70 6.19
C MET A 43 11.71 -13.64 7.72
N VAL A 44 11.68 -14.79 8.40
CA VAL A 44 11.88 -14.84 9.85
C VAL A 44 13.26 -14.31 10.23
N LEU A 45 14.32 -14.74 9.53
CA LEU A 45 15.68 -14.26 9.79
C LEU A 45 15.82 -12.75 9.56
N ILE A 46 15.23 -12.22 8.48
CA ILE A 46 15.21 -10.78 8.21
C ILE A 46 14.44 -10.04 9.31
N GLY A 47 13.28 -10.55 9.72
CA GLY A 47 12.49 -9.95 10.80
C GLY A 47 13.24 -9.90 12.14
N LEU A 48 13.97 -10.97 12.48
CA LEU A 48 14.82 -11.00 13.68
C LEU A 48 15.98 -9.99 13.58
N ALA A 49 16.62 -9.89 12.41
CA ALA A 49 17.68 -8.91 12.17
C ALA A 49 17.18 -7.46 12.25
N TRP A 50 15.89 -7.22 12.03
CA TRP A 50 15.28 -5.89 12.03
C TRP A 50 14.83 -5.40 13.42
N ILE A 51 14.88 -6.26 14.46
CA ILE A 51 14.45 -5.91 15.83
C ILE A 51 15.13 -4.63 16.37
N PRO A 52 16.45 -4.42 16.23
CA PRO A 52 17.12 -3.23 16.78
C PRO A 52 16.57 -1.92 16.21
N VAL A 53 16.24 -1.90 14.91
CA VAL A 53 15.68 -0.72 14.23
C VAL A 53 14.32 -0.34 14.82
N ILE A 54 13.51 -1.34 15.19
CA ILE A 54 12.19 -1.12 15.79
C ILE A 54 12.32 -0.58 17.22
N GLN A 55 13.30 -1.08 17.98
CA GLN A 55 13.53 -0.66 19.36
C GLN A 55 13.97 0.80 19.48
N GLY A 56 14.68 1.34 18.49
CA GLY A 56 15.03 2.76 18.44
C GLY A 56 13.90 3.70 18.03
N GLY A 57 12.70 3.19 17.75
CA GLY A 57 11.51 4.00 17.52
C GLY A 57 10.79 4.39 18.81
N ARG A 58 9.86 5.36 18.73
CA ARG A 58 9.00 5.79 19.87
C ARG A 58 7.93 4.76 20.28
N GLY A 59 7.99 3.55 19.73
CA GLY A 59 7.05 2.47 19.94
C GLY A 59 6.78 1.68 18.66
N LEU A 60 6.35 0.42 18.82
CA LEU A 60 6.06 -0.47 17.69
C LEU A 60 4.93 0.08 16.80
N TYR A 61 3.89 0.66 17.39
CA TYR A 61 2.75 1.18 16.64
C TYR A 61 3.13 2.37 15.76
N ASP A 62 3.88 3.34 16.30
CA ASP A 62 4.38 4.49 15.53
C ASP A 62 5.32 4.06 14.41
N TYR A 63 6.20 3.08 14.68
CA TYR A 63 7.07 2.52 13.65
C TYR A 63 6.26 1.86 12.51
N LEU A 64 5.29 1.01 12.85
CA LEU A 64 4.44 0.33 11.88
C LEU A 64 3.60 1.32 11.07
N GLN A 65 3.03 2.34 11.71
CA GLN A 65 2.31 3.40 11.01
C GLN A 65 3.24 4.20 10.08
N GLY A 66 4.46 4.53 10.52
CA GLY A 66 5.44 5.21 9.68
C GLY A 66 5.77 4.42 8.42
N VAL A 67 6.13 3.14 8.55
CA VAL A 67 6.43 2.28 7.39
C VAL A 67 5.22 2.14 6.46
N GLN A 68 4.01 1.96 7.00
CA GLN A 68 2.80 1.90 6.19
C GLN A 68 2.53 3.22 5.47
N ALA A 69 2.73 4.36 6.15
CA ALA A 69 2.59 5.68 5.57
C ALA A 69 3.61 5.95 4.44
N TYR A 70 4.72 5.23 4.39
CA TYR A 70 5.72 5.35 3.32
C TYR A 70 5.42 4.46 2.11
N LEU A 71 4.74 3.32 2.30
CA LEU A 71 4.56 2.29 1.27
C LEU A 71 3.12 2.19 0.74
N ALA A 72 2.11 2.50 1.55
CA ALA A 72 0.70 2.40 1.18
C ALA A 72 0.21 3.48 0.18
N PRO A 73 0.67 4.75 0.24
CA PRO A 73 0.14 5.81 -0.63
C PRO A 73 0.18 5.51 -2.14
N PRO A 74 1.28 5.01 -2.75
CA PRO A 74 1.29 4.74 -4.19
C PRO A 74 0.33 3.62 -4.59
N ILE A 75 0.16 2.61 -3.73
CA ILE A 75 -0.80 1.54 -3.93
C ILE A 75 -2.21 2.11 -3.92
N PHE A 76 -2.54 2.94 -2.91
CA PHE A 76 -3.82 3.62 -2.83
C PHE A 76 -4.10 4.46 -4.08
N VAL A 77 -3.14 5.26 -4.54
CA VAL A 77 -3.27 6.09 -5.75
C VAL A 77 -3.65 5.25 -6.96
N VAL A 78 -2.93 4.15 -7.20
CA VAL A 78 -3.16 3.30 -8.37
C VAL A 78 -4.53 2.64 -8.33
N PHE A 79 -4.94 2.09 -7.18
CA PHE A 79 -6.26 1.48 -7.06
C PHE A 79 -7.38 2.51 -7.10
N PHE A 80 -7.27 3.57 -6.32
CA PHE A 80 -8.28 4.61 -6.23
C PHE A 80 -8.47 5.28 -7.60
N LEU A 81 -7.43 5.90 -8.15
CA LEU A 81 -7.56 6.57 -9.45
C LEU A 81 -7.82 5.58 -10.58
N GLY A 82 -7.26 4.37 -10.54
CA GLY A 82 -7.50 3.35 -11.57
C GLY A 82 -8.97 2.91 -11.66
N ILE A 83 -9.67 2.83 -10.52
CA ILE A 83 -11.11 2.49 -10.49
C ILE A 83 -11.96 3.68 -10.95
N PHE A 84 -11.60 4.91 -10.59
CA PHE A 84 -12.41 6.10 -10.89
C PHE A 84 -12.12 6.72 -12.27
N TRP A 85 -10.96 6.45 -12.89
CA TRP A 85 -10.51 7.14 -14.10
C TRP A 85 -10.08 6.18 -15.21
N LYS A 86 -11.00 5.89 -16.13
CA LYS A 86 -10.81 4.95 -17.26
C LYS A 86 -9.66 5.27 -18.23
N ARG A 87 -9.11 6.50 -18.21
CA ARG A 87 -8.02 6.90 -19.13
C ARG A 87 -6.64 6.47 -18.62
N LEU A 88 -6.54 6.11 -17.35
CA LEU A 88 -5.30 5.65 -16.74
C LEU A 88 -4.97 4.23 -17.22
N ASN A 89 -3.68 3.95 -17.39
CA ASN A 89 -3.18 2.76 -18.06
C ASN A 89 -2.07 2.07 -17.27
N GLY A 90 -1.74 0.83 -17.66
CA GLY A 90 -0.72 0.02 -17.02
C GLY A 90 0.65 0.70 -16.85
N PRO A 91 1.21 1.36 -17.89
CA PRO A 91 2.47 2.08 -17.77
C PRO A 91 2.44 3.22 -16.74
N GLY A 92 1.35 4.00 -16.68
CA GLY A 92 1.20 5.06 -15.67
C GLY A 92 1.07 4.50 -14.26
N CYS A 93 0.31 3.42 -14.08
CA CYS A 93 0.23 2.71 -12.81
C CYS A 93 1.61 2.24 -12.34
N LEU A 94 2.38 1.58 -13.22
CA LEU A 94 3.71 1.07 -12.90
C LEU A 94 4.67 2.22 -12.54
N ALA A 95 4.67 3.31 -13.31
CA ALA A 95 5.51 4.48 -13.02
C ALA A 95 5.17 5.10 -11.65
N ALA A 96 3.89 5.23 -11.32
CA ALA A 96 3.45 5.76 -10.04
C ALA A 96 3.86 4.89 -8.85
N LEU A 97 3.78 3.56 -9.00
CA LEU A 97 4.28 2.60 -8.01
C LEU A 97 5.79 2.74 -7.85
N ILE A 98 6.56 2.71 -8.94
CA ILE A 98 8.03 2.80 -8.89
C ILE A 98 8.47 4.10 -8.19
N VAL A 99 7.93 5.24 -8.61
CA VAL A 99 8.30 6.54 -8.03
C VAL A 99 7.89 6.61 -6.56
N GLY A 100 6.67 6.20 -6.22
CA GLY A 100 6.21 6.25 -4.83
C GLY A 100 6.96 5.29 -3.91
N PHE A 101 7.27 4.08 -4.36
CA PHE A 101 8.12 3.14 -3.63
C PHE A 101 9.54 3.69 -3.48
N ALA A 102 10.12 4.32 -4.51
CA ALA A 102 11.43 4.94 -4.41
C ALA A 102 11.45 6.05 -3.35
N MET A 103 10.41 6.89 -3.30
CA MET A 103 10.26 7.91 -2.25
C MET A 103 10.08 7.28 -0.86
N GLY A 104 9.27 6.24 -0.74
CA GLY A 104 9.07 5.52 0.52
C GLY A 104 10.36 4.87 1.05
N LEU A 105 11.12 4.21 0.16
CA LEU A 105 12.43 3.62 0.50
C LEU A 105 13.46 4.70 0.84
N PHE A 106 13.44 5.84 0.15
CA PHE A 106 14.29 6.99 0.46
C PHE A 106 14.02 7.49 1.89
N ARG A 107 12.75 7.67 2.26
CA ARG A 107 12.35 8.06 3.63
C ARG A 107 12.78 7.02 4.67
N LEU A 108 12.58 5.74 4.39
CA LEU A 108 13.01 4.66 5.27
C LEU A 108 14.53 4.64 5.46
N GLY A 109 15.29 4.88 4.39
CA GLY A 109 16.75 4.98 4.41
C GLY A 109 17.27 6.18 5.21
N ILE A 110 16.52 7.27 5.28
CA ILE A 110 16.83 8.43 6.15
C ILE A 110 16.50 8.13 7.61
N ASP A 111 15.37 7.46 7.87
CA ASP A 111 14.93 7.20 9.25
C ASP A 111 15.70 6.08 9.94
N THR A 112 16.20 5.10 9.18
CA THR A 112 16.84 3.91 9.74
C THR A 112 18.15 4.24 10.49
N PRO A 113 19.09 5.03 9.97
CA PRO A 113 20.32 5.39 10.68
C PRO A 113 20.06 6.12 12.01
N VAL A 114 19.12 7.06 12.00
CA VAL A 114 18.73 7.84 13.20
C VAL A 114 18.09 6.95 14.27
N LYS A 115 17.36 5.89 13.86
CA LYS A 115 16.78 4.92 14.80
C LYS A 115 17.77 3.85 15.25
N LEU A 116 18.78 3.53 14.45
CA LEU A 116 19.71 2.44 14.73
C LEU A 116 20.92 2.88 15.57
N LEU A 117 21.37 4.13 15.41
CA LEU A 117 22.54 4.68 16.08
C LEU A 117 22.11 5.71 17.13
N GLU A 118 22.39 5.45 18.41
CA GLU A 118 21.89 6.25 19.54
C GLU A 118 22.34 7.72 19.52
N ASP A 119 23.47 8.04 18.89
CA ASP A 119 24.03 9.41 18.80
C ASP A 119 24.04 9.97 17.37
N PHE A 120 23.30 9.39 16.43
CA PHE A 120 23.28 9.85 15.05
C PHE A 120 22.11 10.80 14.79
N SER A 121 22.43 12.07 14.57
CA SER A 121 21.50 13.06 14.04
C SER A 121 22.09 13.72 12.80
N TYR A 122 21.28 13.92 11.78
CA TYR A 122 21.67 14.77 10.65
C TYR A 122 21.94 16.20 11.11
N THR A 123 22.85 16.89 10.43
CA THR A 123 23.15 18.31 10.71
C THR A 123 21.88 19.14 10.63
N GLU A 124 21.62 19.93 11.67
CA GLU A 124 20.43 20.79 11.74
C GLU A 124 20.34 21.71 10.52
N GLY A 125 19.13 21.84 9.96
CA GLY A 125 18.90 22.62 8.74
C GLY A 125 19.33 21.95 7.43
N SER A 126 20.00 20.78 7.47
CA SER A 126 20.28 20.01 6.25
C SER A 126 19.01 19.40 5.65
N PHE A 127 19.05 19.10 4.35
CA PHE A 127 17.94 18.43 3.66
C PHE A 127 17.51 17.11 4.34
N PHE A 128 18.49 16.30 4.77
CA PHE A 128 18.22 15.04 5.46
C PHE A 128 17.59 15.25 6.85
N TRP A 129 17.99 16.31 7.57
CA TRP A 129 17.37 16.67 8.84
C TRP A 129 15.93 17.12 8.68
N ILE A 130 15.62 17.93 7.65
CA ILE A 130 14.25 18.37 7.34
C ILE A 130 13.38 17.16 6.99
N MET A 131 13.89 16.27 6.14
CA MET A 131 13.19 15.04 5.78
C MET A 131 12.93 14.17 7.00
N ASN A 132 13.96 13.93 7.84
CA ASN A 132 13.83 13.13 9.06
C ASN A 132 12.80 13.69 10.05
N ASN A 133 12.82 15.00 10.29
CA ASN A 133 11.91 15.65 11.24
C ASN A 133 10.49 15.86 10.70
N MET A 134 10.26 15.69 9.41
CA MET A 134 8.92 15.79 8.85
C MET A 134 8.03 14.66 9.38
N PHE A 135 6.90 15.03 10.00
CA PHE A 135 5.91 14.07 10.48
C PHE A 135 5.48 13.14 9.34
N PHE A 136 5.47 11.83 9.62
CA PHE A 136 5.34 10.78 8.61
C PHE A 136 4.07 10.93 7.74
N GLN A 137 2.99 11.47 8.31
CA GLN A 137 1.73 11.69 7.60
C GLN A 137 1.83 12.80 6.54
N TYR A 138 2.60 13.86 6.79
CA TYR A 138 2.85 14.89 5.78
C TYR A 138 3.68 14.33 4.62
N TYR A 139 4.66 13.47 4.92
CA TYR A 139 5.43 12.79 3.89
C TYR A 139 4.57 11.82 3.07
N SER A 140 3.64 11.10 3.71
CA SER A 140 2.67 10.24 3.04
C SER A 140 1.80 11.01 2.04
N MET A 141 1.30 12.19 2.42
CA MET A 141 0.56 13.07 1.50
C MET A 141 1.43 13.54 0.33
N LEU A 142 2.70 13.81 0.56
CA LEU A 142 3.64 14.14 -0.53
C LEU A 142 3.80 12.97 -1.52
N ILE A 143 4.00 11.74 -1.03
CA ILE A 143 4.09 10.55 -1.88
C ILE A 143 2.78 10.39 -2.69
N LEU A 144 1.63 10.52 -2.02
CA LEU A 144 0.32 10.42 -2.67
C LEU A 144 0.18 11.40 -3.83
N LEU A 145 0.53 12.68 -3.61
CA LEU A 145 0.45 13.72 -4.64
C LEU A 145 1.40 13.44 -5.80
N VAL A 146 2.67 13.12 -5.51
CA VAL A 146 3.68 12.85 -6.53
C VAL A 146 3.30 11.60 -7.34
N SER A 147 2.93 10.51 -6.70
CA SER A 147 2.45 9.29 -7.38
C SER A 147 1.22 9.57 -8.23
N GLY A 148 0.27 10.38 -7.75
CA GLY A 148 -0.91 10.77 -8.53
C GLY A 148 -0.56 11.57 -9.78
N ILE A 149 0.31 12.56 -9.64
CA ILE A 149 0.80 13.38 -10.77
C ILE A 149 1.54 12.50 -11.77
N VAL A 150 2.44 11.63 -11.32
CA VAL A 150 3.19 10.70 -12.19
C VAL A 150 2.25 9.74 -12.91
N MET A 151 1.27 9.17 -12.21
CA MET A 151 0.29 8.27 -12.79
C MET A 151 -0.45 8.94 -13.95
N VAL A 152 -0.98 10.14 -13.70
CA VAL A 152 -1.72 10.91 -14.71
C VAL A 152 -0.79 11.31 -15.86
N ALA A 153 0.35 11.94 -15.56
CA ALA A 153 1.28 12.43 -16.58
C ALA A 153 1.76 11.30 -17.51
N VAL A 154 2.17 10.16 -16.95
CA VAL A 154 2.64 9.02 -17.74
C VAL A 154 1.50 8.36 -18.48
N SER A 155 0.31 8.22 -17.89
CA SER A 155 -0.85 7.65 -18.60
C SER A 155 -1.31 8.48 -19.80
N TYR A 156 -1.17 9.81 -19.73
CA TYR A 156 -1.48 10.69 -20.86
C TYR A 156 -0.33 10.78 -21.88
N ALA A 157 0.92 10.61 -21.45
CA ALA A 157 2.08 10.56 -22.34
C ALA A 157 2.25 9.20 -23.06
N THR A 158 1.56 8.15 -22.59
CA THR A 158 1.63 6.79 -23.16
C THR A 158 0.33 6.40 -23.85
N ARG A 159 0.33 5.23 -24.51
CA ARG A 159 -0.80 4.73 -25.29
C ARG A 159 -2.05 4.57 -24.44
N GLU A 160 -3.21 4.79 -25.05
CA GLU A 160 -4.50 4.62 -24.38
C GLU A 160 -4.66 3.18 -23.86
N PRO A 161 -5.35 2.99 -22.72
CA PRO A 161 -5.67 1.65 -22.25
C PRO A 161 -6.61 0.94 -23.24
N ASP A 162 -6.47 -0.38 -23.31
CA ASP A 162 -7.38 -1.24 -24.05
C ASP A 162 -8.74 -1.28 -23.33
N TYR A 163 -9.71 -0.53 -23.86
CA TYR A 163 -11.05 -0.37 -23.24
C TYR A 163 -11.83 -1.68 -23.16
N GLU A 164 -11.54 -2.68 -23.99
CA GLU A 164 -12.19 -3.98 -23.92
C GLU A 164 -11.73 -4.75 -22.67
N ARG A 165 -10.44 -4.70 -22.35
CA ARG A 165 -9.87 -5.37 -21.18
C ARG A 165 -10.30 -4.75 -19.85
N ILE A 166 -10.63 -3.46 -19.85
CA ILE A 166 -11.09 -2.75 -18.65
C ILE A 166 -12.60 -2.62 -18.56
N SER A 167 -13.34 -3.25 -19.47
CA SER A 167 -14.81 -3.27 -19.45
C SER A 167 -15.31 -3.89 -18.13
N GLY A 168 -16.16 -3.15 -17.43
CA GLY A 168 -16.71 -3.55 -16.13
C GLY A 168 -15.74 -3.54 -14.94
N LEU A 169 -14.50 -3.06 -15.11
CA LEU A 169 -13.49 -2.98 -14.04
C LEU A 169 -13.33 -1.58 -13.44
N THR A 170 -13.84 -0.54 -14.09
CA THR A 170 -13.77 0.86 -13.63
C THR A 170 -15.17 1.46 -13.59
N PHE A 171 -15.41 2.49 -12.77
CA PHE A 171 -16.72 3.16 -12.74
C PHE A 171 -17.16 3.69 -14.10
N GLY A 172 -16.19 4.12 -14.93
CA GLY A 172 -16.44 4.63 -16.28
C GLY A 172 -16.72 3.54 -17.33
N THR A 173 -16.61 2.26 -16.97
CA THR A 173 -16.81 1.11 -17.86
C THR A 173 -17.84 0.10 -17.33
N ILE A 174 -18.57 0.45 -16.26
CA ILE A 174 -19.65 -0.38 -15.69
C ILE A 174 -20.75 -0.60 -16.73
N THR A 175 -21.16 -1.85 -16.91
CA THR A 175 -22.29 -2.20 -17.79
C THR A 175 -23.64 -2.00 -17.09
N ALA A 176 -24.71 -1.85 -17.86
CA ALA A 176 -26.06 -1.72 -17.32
C ALA A 176 -26.45 -2.92 -16.43
N ASP A 177 -26.07 -4.13 -16.85
CA ASP A 177 -26.33 -5.36 -16.10
C ASP A 177 -25.62 -5.38 -14.75
N GLN A 178 -24.35 -4.94 -14.70
CA GLN A 178 -23.60 -4.81 -13.45
C GLN A 178 -24.23 -3.78 -12.49
N LYS A 179 -24.75 -2.68 -13.03
CA LYS A 179 -25.43 -1.66 -12.24
C LYS A 179 -26.72 -2.20 -11.62
N THR A 180 -27.48 -2.99 -12.37
CA THR A 180 -28.70 -3.66 -11.88
C THR A 180 -28.36 -4.70 -10.82
N ALA A 181 -27.40 -5.59 -11.08
CA ALA A 181 -26.95 -6.58 -10.11
C ALA A 181 -26.42 -5.93 -8.81
N SER A 182 -25.65 -4.84 -8.92
CA SER A 182 -25.19 -4.09 -7.75
C SER A 182 -26.32 -3.39 -7.02
N ARG A 183 -27.45 -3.07 -7.65
CA ARG A 183 -28.61 -2.47 -6.96
C ARG A 183 -29.45 -3.54 -6.27
N GLU A 184 -29.52 -4.72 -6.85
CA GLU A 184 -30.23 -5.87 -6.29
C GLU A 184 -29.48 -6.51 -5.11
N SER A 185 -28.18 -6.28 -4.98
CA SER A 185 -27.36 -6.87 -3.92
C SER A 185 -27.59 -6.30 -2.52
N TRP A 186 -28.21 -5.12 -2.40
CA TRP A 186 -28.44 -4.47 -1.10
C TRP A 186 -29.90 -4.09 -0.88
N SER A 187 -30.32 -4.28 0.37
CA SER A 187 -31.67 -4.04 0.84
C SER A 187 -31.82 -2.65 1.46
N LYS A 188 -33.08 -2.25 1.72
CA LYS A 188 -33.36 -1.00 2.46
C LYS A 188 -32.81 -1.01 3.89
N LEU A 189 -32.71 -2.19 4.51
CA LEU A 189 -32.14 -2.33 5.85
C LEU A 189 -30.64 -2.01 5.85
N ASP A 190 -29.91 -2.43 4.83
CA ASP A 190 -28.46 -2.16 4.71
C ASP A 190 -28.18 -0.66 4.61
N VAL A 191 -29.03 0.09 3.90
CA VAL A 191 -28.95 1.55 3.81
C VAL A 191 -29.20 2.22 5.16
N ILE A 192 -30.27 1.79 5.85
CA ILE A 192 -30.65 2.36 7.15
C ILE A 192 -29.54 2.07 8.17
N ALA A 193 -29.04 0.84 8.21
CA ALA A 193 -27.93 0.44 9.06
C ALA A 193 -26.67 1.26 8.77
N SER A 194 -26.33 1.46 7.49
CA SER A 194 -25.19 2.30 7.09
C SER A 194 -25.37 3.76 7.55
N GLY A 195 -26.57 4.31 7.42
CA GLY A 195 -26.90 5.65 7.89
C GLY A 195 -26.80 5.78 9.41
N LEU A 196 -27.29 4.81 10.17
CA LEU A 196 -27.17 4.78 11.63
C LEU A 196 -25.71 4.72 12.09
N VAL A 197 -24.88 3.93 11.42
CA VAL A 197 -23.43 3.87 11.69
C VAL A 197 -22.78 5.23 11.45
N LEU A 198 -23.09 5.91 10.34
CA LEU A 198 -22.56 7.25 10.06
C LEU A 198 -22.99 8.28 11.11
N VAL A 199 -24.25 8.24 11.55
CA VAL A 199 -24.75 9.12 12.62
C VAL A 199 -24.06 8.83 13.94
N ALA A 200 -23.86 7.56 14.30
CA ALA A 200 -23.16 7.18 15.52
C ALA A 200 -21.69 7.65 15.51
N ILE A 201 -21.00 7.48 14.38
CA ILE A 201 -19.64 7.98 14.19
C ILE A 201 -19.61 9.50 14.36
N LEU A 202 -20.49 10.23 13.68
CA LEU A 202 -20.57 11.68 13.78
C LEU A 202 -20.85 12.12 15.22
N ALA A 203 -21.83 11.50 15.88
CA ALA A 203 -22.17 11.79 17.27
C ALA A 203 -20.97 11.59 18.21
N ALA A 204 -20.21 10.50 18.04
CA ALA A 204 -18.98 10.26 18.80
C ALA A 204 -17.94 11.37 18.57
N TYR A 205 -17.68 11.74 17.31
CA TYR A 205 -16.76 12.83 16.99
C TYR A 205 -17.21 14.19 17.53
N LEU A 206 -18.52 14.47 17.56
CA LEU A 206 -19.08 15.70 18.14
C LEU A 206 -18.98 15.71 19.67
N TYR A 207 -19.22 14.57 20.31
CA TYR A 207 -19.20 14.43 21.76
C TYR A 207 -17.77 14.56 22.34
N PHE A 208 -16.79 13.93 21.69
CA PHE A 208 -15.39 13.93 22.13
C PHE A 208 -14.55 15.07 21.53
N ARG A 209 -15.16 16.22 21.19
CA ARG A 209 -14.42 17.42 20.74
C ARG A 209 -13.67 18.16 21.87
N GLY A 210 -13.67 17.63 23.09
CA GLY A 210 -13.01 18.21 24.26
C GLY A 210 -11.51 17.94 24.27
#